data_AF-A0A5N0EH08-F1
#
_entry.id   AF-A0A5N0EH08-F1
#
_cell.length_a   1.000
_cell.length_b   1.000
_cell.length_c   1.000
_cell.angle_alpha   90.00
_cell.angle_beta   90.00
_cell.angle_gamma   90.00
#
_symmetry.space_group_name_H-M   'P 1'
#
loop_
_entity.id
_entity.type
_entity.pdbx_description
1 polymer ?
#
loop_
_entity_poly.entity_id
_entity_poly.type
_entity_poly.pdbx_seq_one_letter_code
_entity_poly.pdbx_strand_id
1 'polypeptide(L)'
;MDKKISAILSYALGWLTGVIFLFVGKHDPDVKFHAAQSIVFFGAVSVLNIVLSIVGSFLGALGIIFSLAGLALSILTLIVWIMAMVQANKTGGARAALPIVGKFTARYADQLANSVK
;
A
#
# COMPACT_ATOMS: atom_id res chain seq x y z
N MET A 1 -2.32 6.15 21.06
CA MET A 1 -1.71 4.86 20.68
C MET A 1 -0.26 5.10 20.34
N ASP A 2 0.61 4.11 20.55
CA ASP A 2 2.03 4.22 20.19
C ASP A 2 2.20 4.42 18.67
N LYS A 3 3.11 5.33 18.28
CA LYS A 3 3.36 5.73 16.89
C LYS A 3 3.83 4.56 16.03
N LYS A 4 4.80 3.78 16.53
CA LYS A 4 5.37 2.62 15.84
C LYS A 4 4.28 1.58 15.58
N ILE A 5 3.49 1.25 16.61
CA ILE A 5 2.37 0.31 16.46
C ILE A 5 1.37 0.82 15.42
N SER A 6 1.03 2.10 15.46
CA SER A 6 0.07 2.71 14.53
C SER A 6 0.57 2.69 13.07
N ALA A 7 1.85 2.98 12.84
CA ALA A 7 2.47 2.93 11.52
C ALA A 7 2.50 1.50 10.96
N ILE A 8 2.76 0.48 11.77
CA ILE A 8 2.71 -0.93 11.34
C ILE A 8 1.27 -1.34 11.02
N LEU A 9 0.32 -1.05 11.91
CA LEU A 9 -1.08 -1.42 11.75
C LEU A 9 -1.75 -0.76 10.54
N SER A 10 -1.25 0.40 10.10
CA SER A 10 -1.69 1.05 8.85
C SER A 10 -1.60 0.11 7.63
N TYR A 11 -0.71 -0.89 7.66
CA TYR A 11 -0.54 -1.87 6.58
C TYR A 11 -1.21 -3.22 6.87
N ALA A 12 -1.79 -3.47 8.05
CA ALA A 12 -2.18 -4.82 8.48
C ALA A 12 -3.25 -5.50 7.60
N LEU A 13 -4.21 -4.74 7.06
CA LEU A 13 -5.24 -5.23 6.13
C LEU A 13 -5.23 -4.42 4.82
N GLY A 14 -4.03 -4.06 4.38
CA GLY A 14 -3.83 -3.25 3.18
C GLY A 14 -4.48 -1.88 3.27
N TRP A 15 -5.18 -1.46 2.21
CA TRP A 15 -5.80 -0.14 2.15
C TRP A 15 -6.92 0.05 3.18
N LEU A 16 -7.57 -1.03 3.66
CA LEU A 16 -8.64 -0.94 4.68
C LEU A 16 -8.12 -0.35 5.99
N THR A 17 -7.04 -0.92 6.53
CA THR A 17 -6.39 -0.36 7.72
C THR A 17 -5.74 0.98 7.42
N GLY A 18 -5.27 1.20 6.19
CA GLY A 18 -4.81 2.51 5.76
C GLY A 18 -5.88 3.59 5.94
N VAL A 19 -7.12 3.34 5.49
CA VAL A 19 -8.26 4.26 5.67
C VAL A 19 -8.53 4.52 7.16
N ILE A 20 -8.60 3.46 7.97
CA ILE A 20 -8.85 3.59 9.42
C ILE A 20 -7.79 4.48 10.07
N PHE A 21 -6.51 4.21 9.79
CA PHE A 21 -5.39 4.92 10.40
C PHE A 21 -5.18 6.34 9.86
N LEU A 22 -5.70 6.64 8.67
CA LEU A 22 -5.69 8.00 8.12
C LEU A 22 -6.49 8.96 9.01
N PHE A 23 -7.55 8.45 9.65
CA PHE A 23 -8.40 9.24 10.56
C PHE A 23 -8.05 9.02 12.04
N VAL A 24 -7.79 7.78 12.47
CA VAL A 24 -7.43 7.47 13.87
C VAL A 24 -6.06 8.05 14.23
N GLY A 25 -5.09 7.97 13.32
CA GLY A 25 -3.73 8.48 13.49
C GLY A 25 -3.52 9.91 13.00
N LYS A 26 -4.57 10.66 12.65
CA LYS A 26 -4.48 11.93 11.90
C LYS A 26 -3.63 13.02 12.55
N HIS A 27 -3.48 12.99 13.87
CA HIS A 27 -2.69 13.95 14.64
C HIS A 27 -1.19 13.64 14.66
N ASP A 28 -0.77 12.47 14.21
CA ASP A 28 0.64 12.12 14.00
C ASP A 28 0.94 12.13 12.48
N PRO A 29 1.76 13.06 11.99
CA PRO A 29 2.01 13.21 10.55
C PRO A 29 2.67 11.97 9.93
N ASP A 30 3.45 11.20 10.69
CA ASP A 30 4.12 10.01 10.16
C ASP A 30 3.15 8.83 10.10
N VAL A 31 2.30 8.64 11.12
CA VAL A 31 1.22 7.64 11.07
C VAL A 31 0.28 7.95 9.91
N LYS A 32 -0.10 9.23 9.75
CA LYS A 32 -0.95 9.69 8.65
C LYS A 32 -0.30 9.41 7.28
N PHE A 33 1.02 9.60 7.15
CA PHE A 33 1.76 9.24 5.95
C PHE A 33 1.75 7.73 5.68
N HIS A 34 2.02 6.88 6.69
CA HIS A 34 1.99 5.42 6.51
C HIS A 34 0.60 4.91 6.15
N ALA A 35 -0.44 5.48 6.74
CA ALA A 35 -1.83 5.23 6.40
C ALA A 35 -2.14 5.60 4.93
N ALA A 36 -1.81 6.81 4.52
CA ALA A 36 -1.98 7.27 3.14
C ALA A 36 -1.19 6.42 2.13
N GLN A 37 0.06 6.08 2.47
CA GLN A 37 0.93 5.23 1.65
C GLN A 37 0.36 3.81 1.49
N SER A 38 -0.24 3.25 2.54
CA SER A 38 -0.97 1.98 2.48
C SER A 38 -2.16 2.06 1.52
N ILE A 39 -2.99 3.10 1.63
CA ILE A 39 -4.14 3.31 0.73
C ILE A 39 -3.69 3.40 -0.73
N VAL A 40 -2.70 4.24 -1.02
CA VAL A 40 -2.19 4.45 -2.38
C VAL A 40 -1.64 3.16 -2.96
N PHE A 41 -0.79 2.44 -2.22
CA PHE A 41 -0.14 1.24 -2.71
C PHE A 41 -1.13 0.10 -2.93
N PHE A 42 -1.90 -0.26 -1.91
CA PHE A 42 -2.83 -1.38 -2.02
C PHE A 42 -4.02 -1.07 -2.92
N GLY A 43 -4.49 0.19 -2.94
CA GLY A 43 -5.51 0.63 -3.88
C GLY A 43 -5.06 0.48 -5.34
N ALA A 44 -3.83 0.91 -5.66
CA ALA A 44 -3.25 0.72 -6.99
C ALA A 44 -3.10 -0.76 -7.36
N VAL A 45 -2.64 -1.59 -6.42
CA VAL A 45 -2.54 -3.05 -6.62
C VAL A 45 -3.92 -3.67 -6.85
N SER A 46 -4.96 -3.27 -6.10
CA SER A 46 -6.33 -3.76 -6.31
C SER A 46 -6.85 -3.41 -7.70
N VAL A 47 -6.66 -2.17 -8.15
CA VAL A 47 -7.05 -1.73 -9.50
C VAL A 47 -6.32 -2.54 -10.57
N LEU A 48 -5.00 -2.72 -10.44
CA LEU A 48 -4.22 -3.53 -11.38
C LEU A 48 -4.69 -4.98 -11.46
N ASN A 49 -4.99 -5.61 -10.31
CA ASN A 49 -5.53 -6.97 -10.30
C ASN A 49 -6.88 -7.08 -11.02
N ILE A 50 -7.78 -6.12 -10.80
CA ILE A 50 -9.07 -6.07 -11.50
C ILE A 50 -8.86 -5.93 -13.01
N VAL A 51 -7.99 -5.02 -13.45
CA VAL A 51 -7.70 -4.82 -14.88
C VAL A 51 -7.11 -6.08 -15.51
N LEU A 52 -6.11 -6.70 -14.87
CA LEU A 52 -5.49 -7.93 -15.37
C LEU A 52 -6.51 -9.07 -15.48
N SER A 53 -7.40 -9.22 -14.49
CA SER A 53 -8.45 -10.23 -14.48
C SER A 53 -9.48 -10.01 -15.59
N ILE A 54 -9.97 -8.78 -15.74
CA ILE A 54 -10.96 -8.43 -16.78
C ILE A 54 -10.36 -8.67 -18.17
N VAL A 55 -9.18 -8.11 -18.47
CA VAL A 55 -8.54 -8.26 -19.78
C VAL A 55 -8.22 -9.73 -20.06
N GLY A 56 -7.67 -10.45 -19.08
CA GLY A 56 -7.37 -11.88 -19.23
C GLY A 56 -8.59 -12.72 -19.56
N SER A 57 -9.77 -12.37 -19.01
CA SER A 57 -11.00 -13.14 -19.25
C SER A 57 -11.52 -13.06 -20.69
N PHE A 58 -11.22 -11.98 -21.41
CA PHE A 58 -11.62 -11.82 -22.82
C PHE A 58 -10.73 -12.58 -23.82
N LEU A 59 -9.58 -13.11 -23.38
CA LEU A 59 -8.55 -13.63 -24.28
C LEU A 59 -8.49 -15.18 -24.36
N GLY A 60 -9.40 -15.87 -23.66
CA GLY A 60 -9.43 -17.34 -23.64
C GLY A 60 -8.08 -17.93 -23.23
N ALA A 61 -7.53 -18.84 -24.05
CA ALA A 61 -6.24 -19.50 -23.77
C ALA A 61 -5.05 -18.52 -23.68
N LEU A 62 -5.09 -17.38 -24.39
CA LEU A 62 -4.05 -16.35 -24.29
C LEU A 62 -4.08 -15.58 -22.95
N GLY A 63 -5.16 -15.73 -22.18
CA GLY A 63 -5.29 -15.17 -20.83
C GLY A 63 -4.23 -15.65 -19.84
N ILE A 64 -3.52 -16.76 -20.12
CA ILE A 64 -2.45 -17.28 -19.26
C ILE A 64 -1.34 -16.25 -18.98
N ILE A 65 -1.03 -15.39 -19.96
CA ILE A 65 -0.01 -14.33 -19.80
C ILE A 65 -0.45 -13.33 -18.71
N PHE A 66 -1.75 -13.00 -18.65
CA PHE A 66 -2.31 -12.09 -17.64
C PHE A 66 -2.35 -12.74 -16.27
N SER A 67 -2.64 -14.05 -16.20
CA SER A 67 -2.55 -14.81 -14.95
C SER A 67 -1.12 -14.84 -14.41
N LEU A 68 -0.12 -15.03 -15.28
CA LEU A 68 1.30 -14.98 -14.88
C LEU A 68 1.72 -13.58 -14.45
N ALA A 69 1.25 -12.53 -15.12
CA ALA A 69 1.46 -11.15 -14.70
C ALA A 69 0.82 -10.86 -13.33
N GLY A 70 -0.39 -11.38 -13.09
CA GLY A 70 -1.06 -11.29 -11.78
C GLY A 70 -0.29 -12.00 -10.68
N LEU A 71 0.27 -13.18 -10.95
CA LEU A 71 1.15 -13.89 -10.02
C LEU A 71 2.42 -13.09 -9.72
N ALA A 72 3.06 -12.51 -10.73
CA ALA A 72 4.24 -11.67 -10.52
C ALA A 72 3.90 -10.43 -9.67
N LEU A 73 2.75 -9.79 -9.94
CA LEU A 73 2.27 -8.65 -9.16
C LEU A 73 1.98 -9.04 -7.71
N SER A 74 1.39 -10.20 -7.45
CA SER A 74 1.08 -10.65 -6.08
C SER A 74 2.33 -10.92 -5.27
N ILE A 75 3.36 -11.52 -5.88
CA ILE A 75 4.68 -11.74 -5.25
C ILE A 75 5.34 -10.40 -4.93
N LEU A 76 5.40 -9.47 -5.89
CA LEU A 76 5.96 -8.13 -5.66
C LEU A 76 5.20 -7.41 -4.54
N THR A 77 3.87 -7.53 -4.52
CA THR A 77 3.01 -6.93 -3.49
C THR A 77 3.34 -7.47 -2.11
N LEU A 78 3.43 -8.79 -1.97
CA LEU A 78 3.77 -9.44 -0.70
C LEU A 78 5.14 -8.99 -0.18
N ILE A 79 6.13 -8.92 -1.08
CA ILE A 79 7.50 -8.47 -0.78
C ILE A 79 7.49 -7.01 -0.27
N VAL A 80 6.85 -6.09 -1.00
CA VAL A 80 6.75 -4.68 -0.61
C VAL A 80 5.94 -4.51 0.68
N TRP A 81 4.89 -5.30 0.86
CA TRP A 81 4.04 -5.26 2.05
C TRP A 81 4.81 -5.62 3.32
N ILE A 82 5.53 -6.73 3.31
CA ILE A 82 6.38 -7.14 4.42
C ILE A 82 7.45 -6.07 4.68
N MET A 83 8.09 -5.57 3.62
CA MET A 83 9.06 -4.50 3.74
C MET A 83 8.49 -3.21 4.34
N ALA A 84 7.25 -2.86 4.04
CA ALA A 84 6.57 -1.70 4.63
C ALA A 84 6.48 -1.82 6.15
N MET A 85 6.02 -2.97 6.65
CA MET A 85 5.87 -3.24 8.08
C MET A 85 7.23 -3.32 8.78
N VAL A 86 8.21 -3.98 8.17
CA VAL A 86 9.58 -4.05 8.69
C VAL A 86 10.22 -2.66 8.77
N GLN A 87 10.06 -1.84 7.74
CA GLN A 87 10.60 -0.48 7.71
C GLN A 87 9.93 0.42 8.77
N ALA A 88 8.60 0.35 8.89
CA ALA A 88 7.86 1.07 9.94
C ALA A 88 8.32 0.65 11.35
N ASN A 89 8.57 -0.64 11.57
CA ASN A 89 9.09 -1.12 12.85
C ASN A 89 10.53 -0.62 13.12
N LYS A 90 11.42 -0.76 12.14
CA LYS A 90 12.85 -0.37 12.25
C LYS A 90 13.04 1.13 12.50
N THR A 91 12.16 1.96 11.95
CA THR A 91 12.20 3.43 12.09
C THR A 91 11.44 3.94 13.31
N GLY A 92 10.85 3.06 14.12
CA GLY A 92 9.99 3.48 15.23
C GLY A 92 8.72 4.21 14.76
N GLY A 93 8.25 3.92 13.55
CA GLY A 93 7.10 4.55 12.91
C GLY A 93 7.39 5.94 12.33
N ALA A 94 8.65 6.36 12.27
CA ALA A 94 9.01 7.57 11.55
C ALA A 94 8.73 7.39 10.06
N ARG A 95 8.31 8.49 9.42
CA ARG A 95 7.93 8.50 8.00
C ARG A 95 9.01 7.85 7.14
N ALA A 96 8.61 6.79 6.44
CA ALA A 96 9.49 6.06 5.53
C ALA A 96 8.74 5.66 4.25
N ALA A 97 9.31 6.03 3.10
CA ALA A 97 8.79 5.63 1.81
C ALA A 97 8.88 4.10 1.61
N LEU A 98 7.94 3.51 0.87
CA LEU A 98 7.99 2.08 0.55
C LEU A 98 9.29 1.72 -0.17
N PRO A 99 9.97 0.63 0.21
CA PRO A 99 11.06 0.09 -0.59
C PRO A 99 10.57 -0.29 -2.00
N ILE A 100 11.45 -0.17 -2.99
CA ILE A 100 11.20 -0.44 -4.43
C ILE A 100 10.25 0.55 -5.11
N VAL A 101 9.06 0.80 -4.53
CA VAL A 101 7.98 1.57 -5.16
C VAL A 101 7.80 2.99 -4.60
N GLY A 102 8.56 3.37 -3.58
CA GLY A 102 8.42 4.66 -2.88
C GLY A 102 8.50 5.88 -3.78
N LYS A 103 9.34 5.86 -4.82
CA LYS A 103 9.42 6.95 -5.81
C LYS A 103 8.10 7.19 -6.56
N PHE A 104 7.25 6.18 -6.66
CA PHE A 104 5.94 6.27 -7.31
C PHE A 104 4.82 6.55 -6.31
N THR A 105 4.89 5.99 -5.09
CA THR A 105 3.79 6.07 -4.12
C THR A 105 3.90 7.27 -3.18
N ALA A 106 5.10 7.71 -2.80
CA ALA A 106 5.31 8.69 -1.74
C ALA A 106 4.65 10.05 -2.04
N ARG A 107 4.72 10.51 -3.30
CA ARG A 107 4.11 11.78 -3.70
C ARG A 107 2.58 11.79 -3.51
N TYR A 108 1.93 10.67 -3.82
CA TYR A 108 0.48 10.55 -3.68
C TYR A 108 0.08 10.29 -2.24
N ALA A 109 0.93 9.58 -1.48
CA ALA A 109 0.76 9.42 -0.04
C ALA A 109 0.78 10.78 0.67
N ASP A 110 1.69 11.69 0.29
CA ASP A 110 1.72 13.05 0.82
C ASP A 110 0.47 13.84 0.46
N GLN A 111 0.05 13.81 -0.80
CA GLN A 111 -1.17 14.50 -1.25
C GLN A 111 -2.39 14.02 -0.47
N LEU A 112 -2.53 12.71 -0.28
CA LEU A 112 -3.64 12.12 0.47
C LEU A 112 -3.54 12.40 1.98
N ALA A 113 -2.36 12.34 2.57
CA ALA A 113 -2.17 12.69 3.98
C ALA A 113 -2.54 14.16 4.24
N ASN A 114 -2.20 15.05 3.32
CA ASN A 114 -2.46 16.49 3.46
C ASN A 114 -3.91 16.89 3.14
N SER A 115 -4.69 16.04 2.45
CA SER A 115 -6.10 16.31 2.18
C SER A 115 -7.01 16.08 3.39
N VAL A 116 -6.55 15.28 4.37
CA VAL A 116 -7.28 14.99 5.62
C VAL A 116 -6.80 15.92 6.74
N LYS A 117 -7.73 16.74 7.25
CA LYS A 117 -7.54 17.71 8.34
C LYS A 117 -7.74 17.11 9.74
#